data_AF-A0A7X8ZXN9-F1
#
_entry.id   AF-A0A7X8ZXN9-F1
#
_cell.length_a   1.000
_cell.length_b   1.000
_cell.length_c   1.000
_cell.angle_alpha   90.00
_cell.angle_beta   90.00
_cell.angle_gamma   90.00
#
_symmetry.space_group_name_H-M   'P 1'
#
loop_
_entity.id
_entity.type
_entity.pdbx_description
1 polymer ?
#
loop_
_entity_poly.entity_id
_entity_poly.type
_entity_poly.pdbx_seq_one_letter_code
_entity_poly.pdbx_strand_id
1 'polypeptide(L)'
;AHMYKDWGPDGQIALDPEGLLSTIPSIAHVLIGFLFGKMIVETKNNHKRVERIMIWGTVLAFAGLLLQYGCPINKKIWSPTFVLITTGFAAQLLGLLIWIIDINKKSRWSRFFHSFGINPLFIYVLAEIMASAFGNIKVTHVGEAISLKSYIYSVLLEPWTGAYFGSLIYALLFVSLCWFAGYILYKREIYIKI
;
A
#
# COMPACT_ATOMS: atom_id res chain seq x y z
N ALA A 1 -6.68 27.72 4.80
CA ALA A 1 -5.73 27.00 3.92
C ALA A 1 -5.64 25.49 4.26
N HIS A 2 -6.67 24.87 4.85
CA HIS A 2 -6.65 23.44 5.26
C HIS A 2 -7.46 22.51 4.36
N MET A 3 -8.26 23.06 3.44
CA MET A 3 -9.09 22.24 2.55
C MET A 3 -8.30 21.83 1.31
N TYR A 4 -8.29 20.52 1.07
CA TYR A 4 -7.77 19.93 -0.16
C TYR A 4 -8.68 20.31 -1.32
N LYS A 5 -8.11 20.95 -2.35
CA LYS A 5 -8.88 21.40 -3.52
C LYS A 5 -8.72 20.40 -4.63
N ASP A 6 -9.82 19.81 -5.06
CA ASP A 6 -9.87 18.87 -6.17
C ASP A 6 -10.68 19.45 -7.31
N TRP A 7 -10.39 19.05 -8.54
CA TRP A 7 -11.14 19.50 -9.71
C TRP A 7 -12.21 18.48 -10.07
N GLY A 8 -13.48 18.84 -9.88
CA GLY A 8 -14.63 18.06 -10.32
C GLY A 8 -15.18 18.55 -11.66
N PRO A 9 -16.18 17.84 -12.22
CA PRO A 9 -16.86 18.23 -13.46
C PRO A 9 -17.47 19.64 -13.41
N ASP A 10 -17.93 20.06 -12.22
CA ASP A 10 -18.63 21.33 -11.99
C ASP A 10 -17.74 22.42 -11.35
N GLY A 11 -16.42 22.19 -11.25
CA GLY A 11 -15.45 23.14 -10.72
C GLY A 11 -14.67 22.63 -9.50
N GLN A 12 -14.05 23.56 -8.76
CA GLN A 12 -13.13 23.24 -7.67
C GLN A 12 -13.88 22.88 -6.39
N ILE A 13 -13.85 21.60 -6.00
CA ILE A 13 -14.48 21.10 -4.78
C ILE A 13 -13.45 21.14 -3.65
N ALA A 14 -13.79 21.81 -2.56
CA ALA A 14 -12.96 21.84 -1.36
C ALA A 14 -13.37 20.67 -0.45
N LEU A 15 -12.44 19.74 -0.24
CA LEU A 15 -12.59 18.55 0.61
C LEU A 15 -11.73 18.74 1.86
N ASP A 16 -12.27 18.39 3.02
CA ASP A 16 -11.52 18.41 4.27
C ASP A 16 -11.17 16.97 4.69
N PRO A 17 -9.94 16.50 4.38
CA PRO A 17 -9.51 15.15 4.74
C PRO A 17 -9.30 14.97 6.25
N GLU A 18 -9.18 16.06 7.01
CA GLU A 18 -8.98 16.04 8.47
C GLU A 18 -10.24 16.44 9.25
N GLY A 19 -11.33 16.75 8.54
CA GLY A 19 -12.62 17.06 9.15
C GLY A 19 -13.25 15.85 9.85
N LEU A 20 -14.21 16.12 10.75
CA LEU A 20 -14.90 15.11 11.57
C LEU A 20 -15.46 13.93 10.76
N LEU A 21 -15.95 14.21 9.54
CA LEU A 21 -16.50 13.20 8.64
C LEU A 21 -15.46 12.20 8.11
N SER A 22 -14.17 12.55 8.12
CA SER A 22 -13.05 11.67 7.75
C SER A 22 -12.42 11.01 8.98
N THR A 23 -12.36 11.73 10.11
CA THR A 23 -11.77 11.22 11.36
C THR A 23 -12.55 10.02 11.92
N ILE A 24 -13.89 10.09 11.97
CA ILE A 24 -14.72 9.01 12.54
C ILE A 24 -14.56 7.71 11.74
N PRO A 25 -14.72 7.70 10.40
CA PRO A 25 -14.46 6.50 9.62
C PRO A 25 -13.02 6.00 9.73
N SER A 26 -12.03 6.90 9.84
CA SER A 26 -10.62 6.51 10.00
C SER A 26 -10.39 5.74 11.31
N ILE A 27 -10.98 6.19 12.41
CA ILE A 27 -10.95 5.47 13.70
C ILE A 27 -11.63 4.10 13.55
N ALA A 28 -12.82 4.06 12.92
CA ALA A 28 -13.52 2.81 12.67
C ALA A 28 -12.67 1.83 11.82
N HIS A 29 -11.95 2.32 10.82
CA HIS A 29 -11.05 1.52 9.98
C HIS A 29 -9.99 0.80 10.83
N VAL A 30 -9.34 1.53 11.74
CA VAL A 30 -8.33 0.97 12.65
C VAL A 30 -8.94 -0.05 13.60
N LEU A 31 -10.11 0.26 14.18
CA LEU A 31 -10.80 -0.65 15.12
C LEU A 31 -11.25 -1.95 14.44
N ILE A 32 -11.77 -1.88 13.22
CA ILE A 32 -12.13 -3.08 12.43
C ILE A 32 -10.89 -3.94 12.21
N GLY A 33 -9.76 -3.34 11.82
CA GLY A 33 -8.49 -4.04 11.67
C GLY A 33 -8.04 -4.73 12.97
N PHE A 34 -8.15 -4.02 14.11
CA PHE A 34 -7.85 -4.59 15.42
C PHE A 34 -8.76 -5.79 15.77
N LEU A 35 -10.06 -5.72 15.46
CA LEU A 35 -11.00 -6.82 15.69
C LEU A 35 -10.64 -8.07 14.88
N PHE A 36 -10.24 -7.92 13.61
CA PHE A 36 -9.72 -9.04 12.82
C PHE A 36 -8.43 -9.60 13.40
N GLY A 37 -7.50 -8.74 13.85
CA GLY A 37 -6.28 -9.16 14.53
C GLY A 37 -6.57 -9.97 15.81
N LYS A 38 -7.50 -9.48 16.65
CA LYS A 38 -7.97 -10.19 17.83
C LYS A 38 -8.57 -11.55 17.49
N MET A 39 -9.42 -11.61 16.46
CA MET A 39 -10.06 -12.86 15.99
C MET A 39 -9.02 -13.91 15.55
N ILE A 40 -7.94 -13.47 14.91
CA ILE A 40 -6.80 -14.32 14.52
C ILE A 40 -6.14 -14.91 15.77
N VAL A 41 -5.80 -14.06 16.75
CA VAL A 41 -5.10 -14.47 17.97
C VAL A 41 -5.94 -15.45 18.81
N GLU A 42 -7.24 -15.18 18.96
CA GLU A 42 -8.14 -16.00 19.79
C GLU A 42 -8.49 -17.36 19.14
N THR A 43 -8.53 -17.42 17.80
CA THR A 43 -8.91 -18.64 17.10
C THR A 43 -7.69 -19.54 16.88
N LYS A 44 -7.56 -20.61 17.69
CA LYS A 44 -6.43 -21.55 17.62
C LYS A 44 -6.42 -22.43 16.36
N ASN A 45 -7.58 -22.80 15.83
CA ASN A 45 -7.67 -23.66 14.64
C ASN A 45 -7.63 -22.81 13.36
N ASN A 46 -6.62 -23.04 12.51
CA ASN A 46 -6.40 -22.28 11.28
C ASN A 46 -7.58 -22.38 10.29
N HIS A 47 -8.25 -23.53 10.17
CA HIS A 47 -9.41 -23.66 9.28
C HIS A 47 -10.56 -22.76 9.74
N LYS A 48 -10.89 -22.82 11.04
CA LYS A 48 -11.93 -21.97 11.64
C LYS A 48 -11.57 -20.48 11.59
N ARG A 49 -10.28 -20.16 11.70
CA ARG A 49 -9.77 -18.80 11.58
C ARG A 49 -10.03 -18.24 10.18
N VAL A 50 -9.62 -18.97 9.14
CA VAL A 50 -9.85 -18.58 7.74
C VAL A 50 -11.35 -18.45 7.46
N GLU A 51 -12.15 -19.42 7.87
CA GLU A 51 -13.61 -19.40 7.69
C GLU A 51 -14.24 -18.12 8.27
N ARG A 52 -13.95 -17.80 9.55
CA ARG A 52 -14.50 -16.60 10.19
C ARG A 52 -14.05 -15.32 9.51
N ILE A 53 -12.78 -15.21 9.15
CA ILE A 53 -12.23 -14.03 8.47
C ILE A 53 -12.87 -13.84 7.10
N MET A 54 -13.04 -14.92 6.34
CA MET A 54 -13.68 -14.88 5.02
C MET A 54 -15.16 -14.49 5.13
N ILE A 55 -15.90 -15.03 6.11
CA ILE A 55 -17.31 -14.68 6.34
C ILE A 55 -17.43 -13.20 6.70
N TRP A 56 -16.75 -12.74 7.75
CA TRP A 56 -16.84 -11.35 8.20
C TRP A 56 -16.28 -10.37 7.19
N GLY A 57 -15.21 -10.73 6.49
CA GLY A 57 -14.66 -9.93 5.39
C GLY A 57 -15.67 -9.77 4.24
N THR A 58 -16.38 -10.84 3.89
CA THR A 58 -17.43 -10.79 2.86
C THR A 58 -18.62 -9.95 3.31
N VAL A 59 -19.06 -10.09 4.56
CA VAL A 59 -20.14 -9.28 5.13
C VAL A 59 -19.80 -7.79 5.09
N LEU A 60 -18.58 -7.40 5.49
CA LEU A 60 -18.14 -6.00 5.46
C LEU A 60 -18.01 -5.47 4.03
N ALA A 61 -17.41 -6.24 3.12
CA ALA A 61 -17.27 -5.84 1.72
C ALA A 61 -18.64 -5.64 1.07
N PHE A 62 -19.57 -6.57 1.29
CA PHE A 62 -20.93 -6.48 0.75
C PHE A 62 -21.73 -5.34 1.37
N ALA A 63 -21.64 -5.16 2.70
CA ALA A 63 -22.27 -4.03 3.38
C ALA A 63 -21.76 -2.68 2.85
N GLY A 64 -20.45 -2.56 2.62
CA GLY A 64 -19.86 -1.36 2.03
C GLY A 64 -20.29 -1.11 0.59
N LEU A 65 -20.39 -2.15 -0.24
CA LEU A 65 -20.91 -2.06 -1.61
C LEU A 65 -22.40 -1.70 -1.67
N LEU A 66 -23.21 -2.19 -0.74
CA LEU A 66 -24.61 -1.78 -0.62
C LEU A 66 -24.73 -0.34 -0.12
N LEU A 67 -23.91 0.05 0.86
CA LEU A 67 -23.92 1.41 1.39
C LEU A 67 -23.42 2.42 0.34
N GLN A 68 -22.68 1.98 -0.68
CA GLN A 68 -22.25 2.84 -1.80
C GLN A 68 -23.41 3.53 -2.52
N TYR A 69 -24.59 2.91 -2.57
CA TYR A 69 -25.78 3.53 -3.18
C TYR A 69 -26.24 4.80 -2.43
N GLY A 70 -25.97 4.89 -1.12
CA GLY A 70 -26.27 6.08 -0.31
C GLY A 70 -25.06 6.99 -0.08
N CYS A 71 -23.85 6.44 0.01
CA CYS A 71 -22.62 7.18 0.26
C CYS A 71 -21.51 6.71 -0.71
N PRO A 72 -21.19 7.50 -1.76
CA PRO A 72 -20.19 7.10 -2.75
C PRO A 72 -18.83 6.77 -2.12
N ILE A 73 -18.13 5.80 -2.72
CA ILE A 73 -16.77 5.44 -2.30
C ILE A 73 -15.85 6.63 -2.58
N ASN A 74 -15.36 7.25 -1.51
CA ASN A 74 -14.43 8.36 -1.61
C ASN A 74 -13.21 8.12 -0.72
N LYS A 75 -12.05 7.99 -1.37
CA LYS A 75 -10.75 7.83 -0.72
C LYS A 75 -10.26 9.13 -0.08
N LYS A 76 -10.57 10.30 -0.65
CA LYS A 76 -10.02 11.59 -0.22
C LYS A 76 -10.56 12.03 1.14
N ILE A 77 -11.80 11.68 1.46
CA ILE A 77 -12.45 11.97 2.75
C ILE A 77 -12.58 10.73 3.64
N TRP A 78 -11.90 9.63 3.28
CA TRP A 78 -11.95 8.38 4.02
C TRP A 78 -13.37 7.87 4.31
N SER A 79 -14.26 7.92 3.31
CA SER A 79 -15.69 7.62 3.49
C SER A 79 -15.97 6.26 4.20
N PRO A 80 -17.08 6.13 4.95
CA PRO A 80 -17.46 4.87 5.58
C PRO A 80 -17.54 3.69 4.61
N THR A 81 -18.00 3.92 3.38
CA THR A 81 -18.08 2.89 2.33
C THR A 81 -16.71 2.46 1.87
N PHE A 82 -15.77 3.39 1.70
CA PHE A 82 -14.37 3.08 1.45
C PHE A 82 -13.81 2.19 2.57
N VAL A 83 -14.01 2.56 3.84
CA VAL A 83 -13.52 1.80 5.00
C VAL A 83 -14.05 0.36 5.02
N LEU A 84 -15.36 0.17 4.87
CA LEU A 84 -15.99 -1.17 4.91
C LEU A 84 -15.51 -2.06 3.76
N ILE A 85 -15.42 -1.51 2.56
CA ILE A 85 -14.97 -2.25 1.38
C ILE A 85 -13.50 -2.63 1.50
N THR A 86 -12.62 -1.69 1.88
CA THR A 86 -11.19 -1.98 1.97
C THR A 86 -10.86 -2.94 3.09
N THR A 87 -11.51 -2.79 4.25
CA THR A 87 -11.30 -3.73 5.38
C THR A 87 -11.84 -5.12 5.06
N GLY A 88 -12.99 -5.22 4.37
CA GLY A 88 -13.55 -6.48 3.92
C GLY A 88 -12.64 -7.23 2.94
N PHE A 89 -12.17 -6.55 1.89
CA PHE A 89 -11.23 -7.15 0.93
C PHE A 89 -9.86 -7.45 1.55
N ALA A 90 -9.35 -6.58 2.43
CA ALA A 90 -8.10 -6.84 3.14
C ALA A 90 -8.22 -8.08 4.05
N ALA A 91 -9.35 -8.25 4.75
CA ALA A 91 -9.61 -9.43 5.56
C ALA A 91 -9.68 -10.70 4.69
N GLN A 92 -10.38 -10.67 3.56
CA GLN A 92 -10.42 -11.81 2.63
C GLN A 92 -9.03 -12.17 2.08
N LEU A 93 -8.24 -11.18 1.68
CA LEU A 93 -6.86 -11.39 1.24
C LEU A 93 -6.01 -12.01 2.36
N LEU A 94 -6.14 -11.52 3.59
CA LEU A 94 -5.45 -12.07 4.75
C LEU A 94 -5.87 -13.52 5.03
N GLY A 95 -7.18 -13.82 4.96
CA GLY A 95 -7.69 -15.19 5.09
C GLY A 95 -7.14 -16.13 4.02
N LEU A 96 -7.06 -15.66 2.77
CA LEU A 96 -6.45 -16.40 1.66
C LEU A 96 -4.95 -16.63 1.88
N LEU A 97 -4.21 -15.63 2.36
CA LEU A 97 -2.78 -15.79 2.69
C LEU A 97 -2.56 -16.80 3.82
N ILE A 98 -3.36 -16.76 4.89
CA ILE A 98 -3.33 -17.75 5.97
C ILE A 98 -3.62 -19.15 5.42
N TRP A 99 -4.63 -19.30 4.55
CA TRP A 99 -4.95 -20.58 3.94
C TRP A 99 -3.79 -21.13 3.11
N ILE A 100 -3.15 -20.30 2.29
CA ILE A 100 -2.07 -20.77 1.42
C ILE A 100 -0.78 -21.06 2.19
N ILE A 101 -0.41 -20.20 3.14
CA ILE A 101 0.87 -20.30 3.84
C ILE A 101 0.78 -21.28 5.02
N ASP A 102 -0.25 -21.15 5.87
CA ASP A 102 -0.32 -21.89 7.13
C ASP A 102 -0.98 -23.26 6.99
N ILE A 103 -1.99 -23.39 6.12
CA ILE A 103 -2.71 -24.66 5.87
C ILE A 103 -2.05 -25.44 4.73
N ASN A 104 -1.90 -24.84 3.54
CA ASN A 104 -1.32 -25.52 2.38
C ASN A 104 0.22 -25.58 2.39
N LYS A 105 0.88 -24.97 3.39
CA LYS A 105 2.35 -24.98 3.59
C LYS A 105 3.16 -24.46 2.38
N LYS A 106 2.57 -23.63 1.51
CA LYS A 106 3.25 -23.05 0.35
C LYS A 106 3.93 -21.72 0.72
N SER A 107 4.98 -21.77 1.53
CA SER A 107 5.69 -20.58 2.02
C SER A 107 6.88 -20.13 1.16
N ARG A 108 7.29 -20.89 0.13
CA ARG A 108 8.55 -20.61 -0.58
C ARG A 108 8.58 -19.26 -1.28
N TRP A 109 7.45 -18.79 -1.84
CA TRP A 109 7.34 -17.48 -2.49
C TRP A 109 7.21 -16.33 -1.48
N SER A 110 6.71 -16.59 -0.27
CA SER A 110 6.46 -15.53 0.70
C SER A 110 7.78 -14.95 1.22
N ARG A 111 8.90 -15.67 1.08
CA ARG A 111 10.25 -15.18 1.40
C ARG A 111 10.61 -13.87 0.72
N PHE A 112 10.21 -13.66 -0.54
CA PHE A 112 10.44 -12.39 -1.23
C PHE A 112 9.75 -11.22 -0.52
N PHE A 113 8.49 -11.41 -0.13
CA PHE A 113 7.69 -10.44 0.60
C PHE A 113 8.10 -10.32 2.08
N HIS A 114 8.65 -11.38 2.66
CA HIS A 114 9.09 -11.40 4.05
C HIS A 114 10.23 -10.39 4.28
N SER A 115 11.14 -10.23 3.33
CA SER A 115 12.19 -9.20 3.41
C SER A 115 11.64 -7.78 3.49
N PHE A 116 10.50 -7.50 2.84
CA PHE A 116 9.79 -6.23 2.99
C PHE A 116 9.06 -6.12 4.33
N GLY A 117 8.46 -7.22 4.80
CA GLY A 117 7.60 -7.23 5.98
C GLY A 117 8.32 -7.15 7.33
N ILE A 118 9.61 -7.48 7.40
CA ILE A 118 10.37 -7.48 8.65
C ILE A 118 10.74 -6.07 9.11
N ASN A 119 11.14 -5.21 8.17
CA ASN A 119 11.53 -3.82 8.45
C ASN A 119 10.72 -2.83 7.58
N PRO A 120 9.38 -2.82 7.66
CA PRO A 120 8.55 -2.08 6.71
C PRO A 120 8.72 -0.56 6.84
N LEU A 121 8.86 -0.05 8.08
CA LEU A 121 9.05 1.38 8.34
C LEU A 121 10.41 1.86 7.82
N PHE A 122 11.48 1.10 8.05
CA PHE A 122 12.80 1.41 7.51
C PHE A 122 12.78 1.46 5.98
N ILE A 123 12.17 0.48 5.31
CA ILE A 123 12.10 0.46 3.83
C ILE A 123 11.27 1.62 3.30
N TYR A 124 10.18 2.00 4.00
CA TYR A 124 9.39 3.18 3.67
C TYR A 124 10.25 4.46 3.70
N VAL A 125 10.95 4.70 4.81
CA VAL A 125 11.84 5.87 4.95
C VAL A 125 12.99 5.84 3.95
N LEU A 126 13.60 4.67 3.72
CA LEU A 126 14.66 4.49 2.73
C LEU A 126 14.16 4.85 1.32
N ALA A 127 12.97 4.40 0.94
CA ALA A 127 12.39 4.72 -0.36
C ALA A 127 12.17 6.24 -0.52
N GLU A 128 11.73 6.93 0.53
CA GLU A 128 11.52 8.38 0.52
C GLU A 128 12.84 9.15 0.42
N ILE A 129 13.86 8.76 1.19
CA ILE A 129 15.22 9.32 1.12
C ILE A 129 15.79 9.12 -0.27
N MET A 130 15.63 7.92 -0.84
CA MET A 130 16.18 7.59 -2.15
C MET A 130 15.47 8.30 -3.30
N ALA A 131 14.14 8.41 -3.23
CA ALA A 131 13.36 9.22 -4.17
C ALA A 131 13.77 10.69 -4.12
N SER A 132 13.99 11.23 -2.90
CA SER A 132 14.46 12.59 -2.70
C SER A 132 15.88 12.79 -3.24
N ALA A 133 16.79 11.84 -2.98
CA ALA A 133 18.16 11.89 -3.50
C ALA A 133 18.16 11.87 -5.04
N PHE A 134 17.38 10.99 -5.66
CA PHE A 134 17.30 10.88 -7.13
C PHE A 134 16.64 12.12 -7.77
N GLY A 135 15.79 12.83 -7.03
CA GLY A 135 15.21 14.11 -7.47
C GLY A 135 16.17 15.29 -7.35
N ASN A 136 17.01 15.32 -6.30
CA ASN A 136 17.90 16.44 -6.00
C ASN A 136 19.27 16.35 -6.67
N ILE A 137 19.77 15.14 -6.97
CA ILE A 137 21.02 14.97 -7.71
C ILE A 137 20.77 15.38 -9.15
N LYS A 138 21.40 16.48 -9.57
CA LYS A 138 21.37 16.98 -10.93
C LYS A 138 22.56 16.44 -11.70
N VAL A 139 22.29 15.86 -12.86
CA VAL A 139 23.28 15.39 -13.82
C VAL A 139 23.20 16.27 -15.05
N THR A 140 24.31 16.86 -15.44
CA THR A 140 24.38 17.66 -16.67
C THR A 140 24.38 16.72 -17.87
N HIS A 141 23.35 16.80 -18.70
CA HIS A 141 23.29 16.05 -19.97
C HIS A 141 22.91 17.02 -21.08
N VAL A 142 23.75 17.12 -22.12
CA VAL A 142 23.56 18.03 -23.27
C VAL A 142 23.34 19.50 -22.84
N GLY A 143 24.14 19.98 -21.87
CA GLY A 143 24.12 21.40 -21.45
C GLY A 143 23.00 21.79 -20.48
N GLU A 144 22.02 20.92 -20.22
CA GLU A 144 20.98 21.15 -19.21
C GLU A 144 21.15 20.23 -17.99
N ALA A 145 20.82 20.76 -16.81
CA ALA A 145 20.89 20.02 -15.55
C ALA A 145 19.57 19.26 -15.33
N ILE A 146 19.54 17.97 -15.68
CA ILE A 146 18.39 17.09 -15.46
C ILE A 146 18.55 16.30 -14.17
N SER A 147 17.44 15.97 -13.49
CA SER A 147 17.51 15.14 -12.28
C SER A 147 17.95 13.72 -12.62
N LEU A 148 18.63 13.04 -11.69
CA LEU A 148 19.07 11.66 -11.86
C LEU A 148 17.90 10.72 -12.21
N LYS A 149 16.72 10.96 -11.60
CA LYS A 149 15.47 10.28 -11.98
C LYS A 149 15.13 10.50 -13.45
N SER A 150 15.15 11.75 -13.92
CA SER A 150 14.84 12.07 -15.31
C SER A 150 15.86 11.46 -16.25
N TYR A 151 17.15 11.50 -15.91
CA TYR A 151 18.21 10.89 -16.70
C TYR A 151 17.99 9.38 -16.90
N ILE A 152 17.73 8.64 -15.81
CA ILE A 152 17.48 7.20 -15.89
C ILE A 152 16.24 6.88 -16.73
N TYR A 153 15.19 7.70 -16.61
CA TYR A 153 13.97 7.49 -17.38
C TYR A 153 14.13 7.89 -18.86
N SER A 154 14.39 9.16 -19.15
CA SER A 154 14.30 9.72 -20.50
C SER A 154 15.52 9.44 -21.37
N VAL A 155 16.71 9.20 -20.78
CA VAL A 155 17.95 8.95 -21.54
C VAL A 155 18.25 7.47 -21.65
N LEU A 156 18.04 6.69 -20.59
CA LEU A 156 18.40 5.26 -20.57
C LEU A 156 17.23 4.33 -20.95
N LEU A 157 16.01 4.58 -20.45
CA LEU A 157 14.90 3.64 -20.57
C LEU A 157 13.94 3.96 -21.72
N GLU A 158 13.52 5.22 -21.84
CA GLU A 158 12.54 5.66 -22.83
C GLU A 158 12.97 5.40 -24.28
N PRO A 159 14.23 5.62 -24.70
CA PRO A 159 14.64 5.41 -26.09
C PRO A 159 14.59 3.93 -26.52
N TRP A 160 14.73 3.00 -25.57
CA TRP A 160 14.77 1.57 -25.84
C TRP A 160 13.42 0.88 -25.68
N THR A 161 12.54 1.42 -24.82
CA THR A 161 11.33 0.71 -24.36
C THR A 161 10.04 1.50 -24.53
N GLY A 162 10.13 2.79 -24.90
CA GLY A 162 8.98 3.69 -25.02
C GLY A 162 8.48 4.18 -23.65
N ALA A 163 7.61 5.20 -23.67
CA ALA A 163 7.20 5.91 -22.45
C ALA A 163 6.52 5.02 -21.39
N TYR A 164 5.57 4.18 -21.82
CA TYR A 164 4.79 3.33 -20.91
C TYR A 164 5.62 2.21 -20.28
N PHE A 165 6.31 1.39 -21.09
CA PHE A 165 7.14 0.31 -20.57
C PHE A 165 8.39 0.82 -19.85
N GLY A 166 8.98 1.93 -20.31
CA GLY A 166 10.08 2.57 -19.61
C GLY A 166 9.72 3.00 -18.19
N SER A 167 8.47 3.45 -17.98
CA SER A 167 7.98 3.85 -16.65
C SER A 167 7.80 2.65 -15.73
N LEU A 168 7.32 1.53 -16.28
CA LEU A 168 7.19 0.26 -15.56
C LEU A 168 8.55 -0.29 -15.15
N ILE A 169 9.52 -0.29 -16.08
CA ILE A 169 10.87 -0.79 -15.82
C ILE A 169 11.56 0.09 -14.77
N TYR A 170 11.43 1.41 -14.87
CA TYR A 170 11.95 2.32 -13.85
C TYR A 170 11.37 2.00 -12.46
N ALA A 171 10.06 1.81 -12.37
CA ALA A 171 9.41 1.46 -11.11
C ALA A 171 9.91 0.11 -10.56
N LEU A 172 10.06 -0.91 -11.41
CA LEU A 172 10.58 -2.22 -11.01
C LEU A 172 12.05 -2.17 -10.55
N LEU A 173 12.90 -1.39 -11.23
CA LEU A 173 14.28 -1.17 -10.82
C LEU A 173 14.36 -0.47 -9.47
N PHE A 174 13.55 0.58 -9.27
CA PHE A 174 13.50 1.32 -8.02
C PHE A 174 13.05 0.43 -6.85
N VAL A 175 11.96 -0.33 -7.04
CA VAL A 175 11.47 -1.28 -6.04
C VAL A 175 12.49 -2.39 -5.78
N SER A 176 13.16 -2.90 -6.81
CA SER A 176 14.20 -3.93 -6.65
C SER A 176 15.41 -3.42 -5.87
N LEU A 177 15.76 -2.14 -6.03
CA LEU A 177 16.85 -1.52 -5.29
C LEU A 177 16.49 -1.33 -3.81
N CYS A 178 15.27 -0.88 -3.50
CA CYS A 178 14.73 -0.89 -2.14
C CYS A 178 14.67 -2.31 -1.56
N TRP A 179 14.22 -3.28 -2.35
CA TRP A 179 14.16 -4.69 -1.94
C TRP A 179 15.53 -5.23 -1.61
N PHE A 180 16.55 -4.94 -2.42
CA PHE A 180 17.91 -5.39 -2.19
C PHE A 180 18.46 -4.89 -0.85
N ALA A 181 18.21 -3.63 -0.50
CA ALA A 181 18.54 -3.09 0.82
C ALA A 181 17.80 -3.82 1.96
N GLY A 182 16.49 -4.06 1.79
CA GLY A 182 15.70 -4.85 2.74
C GLY A 182 16.18 -6.31 2.86
N TYR A 183 16.63 -6.90 1.77
CA TYR A 183 17.17 -8.26 1.72
C TYR A 183 18.52 -8.38 2.43
N ILE A 184 19.39 -7.37 2.34
CA ILE A 184 20.64 -7.32 3.11
C ILE A 184 20.35 -7.32 4.60
N LEU A 185 19.38 -6.50 5.05
CA LEU A 185 18.96 -6.47 6.46
C LEU A 185 18.37 -7.80 6.89
N TYR A 186 17.52 -8.40 6.06
CA TYR A 186 16.94 -9.71 6.30
C TYR A 186 18.01 -10.80 6.46
N LYS A 187 18.98 -10.86 5.54
CA LYS A 187 20.07 -11.85 5.58
C LYS A 187 20.98 -11.67 6.80
N ARG A 188 21.12 -10.45 7.29
CA ARG A 188 21.91 -10.13 8.50
C ARG A 188 21.11 -10.23 9.80
N GLU A 189 19.83 -10.63 9.74
CA GLU A 189 18.92 -10.69 10.89
C GLU A 189 18.88 -9.38 11.70
N ILE A 190 19.02 -8.24 11.04
CA ILE A 190 18.95 -6.93 11.68
C ILE A 190 17.49 -6.48 11.70
N TYR A 191 16.94 -6.40 12.91
CA TYR A 191 15.58 -5.95 13.16
C TYR A 191 15.62 -4.53 13.70
N ILE A 192 15.28 -3.55 12.86
CA ILE A 192 15.22 -2.14 13.24
C ILE A 192 13.81 -1.85 13.72
N LYS A 193 13.64 -1.78 15.04
CA LYS A 193 12.42 -1.29 15.69
C LYS A 193 12.65 0.19 16.03
N ILE A 194 11.77 1.05 15.54
CA ILE A 194 11.74 2.49 15.86
C ILE A 194 10.57 2.71 16.80
#